data_AF-A0AAV0W7Z0-F1
#
_entry.id   AF-A0AAV0W7Z0-F1
#
_cell.length_a   1.000
_cell.length_b   1.000
_cell.length_c   1.000
_cell.angle_alpha   90.00
_cell.angle_beta   90.00
_cell.angle_gamma   90.00
#
_symmetry.space_group_name_H-M   'P 1'
#
loop_
_entity.id
_entity.type
_entity.pdbx_description
1 polymer ?
#
loop_
_entity_poly.entity_id
_entity_poly.type
_entity_poly.pdbx_seq_one_letter_code
_entity_poly.pdbx_strand_id
1 'polypeptide(L)'
;MTLTIFCLMVFALFALQVYMGELRNKCVMINEDNVNWLKWINKEQNWLSDNEGNPMLCGNVTGARHCPVGYVCLGVGPNPNHGYTNFDNFLWSMLTTFQLITLDYWENVYNIVLATCGPMSVIFFTVVVFFGSFYLINLMLAVVALSYEEEAEITQEV
;
A
#
# COMPACT_ATOMS: atom_id res chain seq x y z
N MET A 1 -19.11 13.85 -4.56
CA MET A 1 -18.85 12.60 -3.80
C MET A 1 -18.93 11.33 -4.67
N THR A 2 -19.89 11.21 -5.59
CA THR A 2 -19.94 10.02 -6.48
C THR A 2 -18.69 9.85 -7.36
N LEU A 3 -18.15 10.95 -7.89
CA LEU A 3 -16.92 10.94 -8.68
C LEU A 3 -15.70 10.46 -7.89
N THR A 4 -15.52 10.94 -6.65
CA THR A 4 -14.39 10.57 -5.80
C THR A 4 -14.43 9.08 -5.46
N ILE A 5 -15.62 8.54 -5.14
CA ILE A 5 -15.82 7.11 -4.88
C ILE A 5 -15.54 6.29 -6.15
N PHE A 6 -16.02 6.73 -7.31
CA PHE A 6 -15.76 6.04 -8.58
C PHE A 6 -14.26 5.97 -8.91
N CYS A 7 -13.54 7.10 -8.86
CA CYS A 7 -12.10 7.14 -9.11
C CYS A 7 -11.32 6.25 -8.13
N LEU A 8 -11.71 6.28 -6.86
CA LEU A 8 -11.09 5.46 -5.81
C LEU A 8 -11.29 3.95 -6.10
N MET A 9 -12.50 3.54 -6.49
CA MET A 9 -12.75 2.13 -6.88
C MET A 9 -11.91 1.68 -8.07
N VAL A 10 -11.75 2.54 -9.09
CA VAL A 10 -10.93 2.21 -10.28
C VAL A 10 -9.46 1.99 -9.90
N PHE A 11 -8.88 2.91 -9.10
CA PHE A 11 -7.49 2.76 -8.64
C PHE A 11 -7.31 1.57 -7.70
N ALA A 12 -8.28 1.32 -6.81
CA ALA A 12 -8.25 0.19 -5.90
C ALA A 12 -8.32 -1.15 -6.63
N LEU A 13 -9.11 -1.27 -7.70
CA LEU A 13 -9.14 -2.48 -8.52
C LEU A 13 -7.81 -2.68 -9.25
N PHE A 14 -7.22 -1.63 -9.82
CA PHE A 14 -5.91 -1.72 -10.45
C PHE A 14 -4.83 -2.16 -9.44
N ALA A 15 -4.77 -1.51 -8.27
CA ALA A 15 -3.81 -1.83 -7.22
C ALA A 15 -3.97 -3.26 -6.70
N LEU A 16 -5.22 -3.73 -6.52
CA LEU A 16 -5.54 -5.11 -6.16
C LEU A 16 -4.95 -6.08 -7.20
N GLN A 17 -5.15 -5.85 -8.50
CA GLN A 17 -4.65 -6.79 -9.51
C GLN A 17 -3.11 -6.84 -9.58
N VAL A 18 -2.43 -5.74 -9.28
CA VAL A 18 -0.96 -5.65 -9.40
C VAL A 18 -0.25 -6.11 -8.13
N TYR A 19 -0.81 -5.83 -6.95
CA TYR A 19 -0.11 -6.00 -5.66
C TYR A 19 -0.73 -7.07 -4.74
N MET A 20 -1.63 -7.91 -5.27
CA MET A 20 -2.24 -8.99 -4.49
C MET A 20 -1.18 -9.91 -3.90
N GLY A 21 -1.10 -9.98 -2.57
CA GLY A 21 -0.20 -10.89 -1.85
C GLY A 21 1.26 -10.46 -1.78
N GLU A 22 1.69 -9.44 -2.52
CA GLU A 22 3.10 -9.03 -2.60
C GLU A 22 3.62 -8.46 -1.27
N LEU A 23 2.76 -7.79 -0.51
CA LEU A 23 3.10 -7.24 0.81
C LEU A 23 3.30 -8.31 1.89
N ARG A 24 3.08 -9.58 1.58
CA ARG A 24 3.34 -10.72 2.48
C ARG A 24 4.74 -11.31 2.30
N ASN A 25 5.49 -10.86 1.31
CA ASN A 25 6.82 -11.38 1.00
C ASN A 25 7.83 -10.97 2.07
N LYS A 26 8.42 -11.96 2.76
CA LYS A 26 9.39 -11.78 3.85
C LYS A 26 10.63 -12.64 3.60
N CYS A 27 11.77 -12.20 4.15
CA CYS A 27 12.99 -12.99 4.13
C CYS A 27 12.95 -14.05 5.24
N VAL A 28 12.98 -15.34 4.86
CA VAL A 28 12.97 -16.48 5.78
C VAL A 28 14.31 -17.20 5.73
N MET A 29 14.85 -17.57 6.89
CA MET A 29 16.09 -18.33 6.98
C MET A 29 15.95 -19.72 6.34
N ILE A 30 16.89 -20.07 5.46
CA ILE A 30 16.95 -21.38 4.79
C ILE A 30 17.32 -22.43 5.84
N ASN A 31 16.58 -23.53 5.88
CA ASN A 31 16.85 -24.66 6.77
C ASN A 31 17.06 -25.91 5.91
N GLU A 32 18.24 -26.53 6.03
CA GLU A 32 18.63 -27.72 5.27
C GLU A 32 17.93 -28.99 5.78
N ASP A 33 17.54 -29.04 7.07
CA ASP A 33 17.08 -30.27 7.72
C ASP A 33 15.60 -30.63 7.44
N ASN A 34 14.83 -29.77 6.77
CA ASN A 34 13.55 -30.04 6.08
C ASN A 34 12.42 -30.83 6.81
N VAL A 35 12.54 -31.25 8.06
CA VAL A 35 11.57 -32.21 8.67
C VAL A 35 10.16 -31.61 8.84
N ASN A 36 9.98 -30.28 8.77
CA ASN A 36 8.66 -29.68 8.59
C ASN A 36 8.71 -28.22 8.10
N TRP A 37 9.01 -28.00 6.82
CA TRP A 37 9.17 -26.68 6.21
C TRP A 37 8.01 -25.71 6.48
N LEU A 38 6.76 -26.17 6.39
CA LEU A 38 5.59 -25.31 6.60
C LEU A 38 5.49 -24.75 8.04
N LYS A 39 5.92 -25.54 9.03
CA LYS A 39 5.98 -25.09 10.43
C LYS A 39 7.18 -24.19 10.68
N TRP A 40 8.25 -24.36 9.91
CA TRP A 40 9.45 -23.54 9.98
C TRP A 40 9.19 -22.11 9.48
N ILE A 41 8.58 -21.97 8.30
CA ILE A 41 8.33 -20.66 7.69
C ILE A 41 7.30 -19.81 8.44
N ASN A 42 6.44 -20.43 9.25
CA ASN A 42 5.42 -19.71 10.02
C ASN A 42 5.92 -19.23 11.39
N LYS A 43 7.15 -19.56 11.79
CA LYS A 43 7.74 -19.03 13.03
C LYS A 43 8.35 -17.66 12.77
N GLU A 44 7.88 -16.66 13.52
CA GLU A 44 8.36 -15.28 13.42
C GLU A 44 9.88 -15.15 13.71
N GLN A 45 10.43 -16.01 14.56
CA GLN A 45 11.86 -16.06 14.89
C GLN A 45 12.77 -16.40 13.69
N ASN A 46 12.20 -17.04 12.67
CA ASN A 46 12.95 -17.44 11.48
C ASN A 46 12.90 -16.38 10.37
N TRP A 47 12.18 -15.28 10.59
CA TRP A 47 12.11 -14.15 9.68
C TRP A 47 13.24 -13.18 9.98
N LEU A 48 13.77 -12.55 8.93
CA LEU A 48 14.69 -11.44 9.09
C LEU A 48 13.90 -10.22 9.56
N SER A 49 14.26 -9.68 10.74
CA SER A 49 13.70 -8.44 11.25
C SER A 49 14.71 -7.31 11.15
N ASP A 50 14.20 -6.10 10.95
CA ASP A 50 14.97 -4.86 11.02
C ASP A 50 15.28 -4.49 12.48
N ASN A 51 16.06 -3.43 12.69
CA ASN A 51 16.48 -2.93 14.01
C ASN A 51 15.30 -2.60 14.94
N GLU A 52 14.11 -2.35 14.38
CA GLU A 52 12.88 -2.04 15.10
C GLU A 52 12.04 -3.29 15.42
N GLY A 53 12.51 -4.48 15.04
CA GLY A 53 11.79 -5.75 15.24
C GLY A 53 10.74 -6.06 14.17
N ASN A 54 10.51 -5.16 13.22
CA ASN A 54 9.60 -5.36 12.10
C ASN A 54 10.20 -6.32 11.05
N PRO A 55 9.41 -7.25 10.49
CA PRO A 55 9.91 -8.17 9.47
C PRO A 55 10.27 -7.43 8.18
N MET A 56 11.44 -7.73 7.62
CA MET A 56 11.88 -7.14 6.37
C MET A 56 11.12 -7.73 5.18
N LEU A 57 10.52 -6.83 4.40
CA LEU A 57 9.85 -7.18 3.15
C LEU A 57 10.86 -7.32 2.00
N CYS A 58 10.57 -8.23 1.08
CA CYS A 58 11.45 -8.58 -0.03
C CYS A 58 10.69 -8.80 -1.33
N GLY A 59 11.43 -8.82 -2.44
CA GLY A 59 10.92 -9.16 -3.76
C GLY A 59 11.92 -9.95 -4.57
N ASN A 60 11.42 -10.74 -5.51
CA ASN A 60 12.24 -11.53 -6.43
C ASN A 60 12.43 -10.84 -7.80
N VAL A 61 11.72 -9.73 -8.04
CA VAL A 61 11.83 -8.95 -9.27
C VAL A 61 13.10 -8.10 -9.27
N THR A 62 13.62 -7.82 -10.47
CA THR A 62 14.83 -7.01 -10.63
C THR A 62 14.62 -5.60 -10.07
N GLY A 63 15.48 -5.21 -9.13
CA GLY A 63 15.42 -3.91 -8.47
C GLY A 63 14.52 -3.86 -7.23
N ALA A 64 13.84 -4.95 -6.88
CA ALA A 64 13.26 -5.09 -5.54
C ALA A 64 14.34 -5.36 -4.49
N ARG A 65 13.95 -5.28 -3.21
CA ARG A 65 14.85 -5.58 -2.10
C ARG A 65 15.07 -7.09 -2.02
N HIS A 66 16.29 -7.52 -2.30
CA HIS A 66 16.69 -8.92 -2.16
C HIS A 66 17.13 -9.25 -0.72
N CYS A 67 16.93 -10.50 -0.33
CA CYS A 67 17.37 -11.02 0.95
C CYS A 67 18.90 -11.28 0.97
N PRO A 68 19.56 -11.19 2.13
CA PRO A 68 20.96 -11.57 2.28
C PRO A 68 21.17 -13.09 2.13
N VAL A 69 22.43 -13.51 1.98
CA VAL A 69 22.82 -14.93 1.83
C VAL A 69 22.31 -15.74 3.03
N GLY A 70 21.73 -16.92 2.77
CA GLY A 70 21.12 -17.77 3.80
C GLY A 70 19.63 -17.50 4.05
N TYR A 71 19.03 -16.52 3.35
CA TYR A 71 17.60 -16.23 3.40
C TYR A 71 16.97 -16.36 2.03
N VAL A 72 15.70 -16.76 2.01
CA VAL A 72 14.87 -16.85 0.80
C VAL A 72 13.62 -15.98 0.95
N CYS A 73 13.22 -15.32 -0.13
CA CYS A 73 12.04 -14.46 -0.14
C CYS A 73 10.77 -15.28 -0.38
N LEU A 74 9.82 -15.27 0.56
CA LEU A 74 8.58 -16.04 0.48
C LEU A 74 7.40 -15.27 1.07
N GLY A 75 6.22 -15.43 0.47
CA GLY A 75 4.95 -14.89 0.97
C GLY A 75 4.47 -15.65 2.21
N VAL A 76 4.80 -15.15 3.41
CA VAL A 76 4.49 -15.83 4.69
C VAL A 76 4.02 -14.87 5.78
N GLY A 77 3.18 -15.39 6.68
CA GLY A 77 2.68 -14.62 7.80
C GLY A 77 1.67 -13.52 7.43
N PRO A 78 1.42 -12.59 8.37
CA PRO A 78 0.50 -11.47 8.19
C PRO A 78 1.15 -10.30 7.45
N ASN A 79 0.29 -9.46 6.86
CA ASN A 79 0.68 -8.20 6.23
C ASN A 79 1.27 -7.18 7.24
N PRO A 80 2.00 -6.15 6.78
CA PRO A 80 2.55 -5.09 7.62
C PRO A 80 1.48 -4.34 8.40
N ASN A 81 1.90 -3.57 9.42
CA ASN A 81 1.03 -2.71 10.24
C ASN A 81 -0.16 -3.48 10.83
N HIS A 82 0.10 -4.61 11.51
CA HIS A 82 -0.93 -5.50 12.08
C HIS A 82 -1.95 -6.04 11.05
N GLY A 83 -1.57 -6.08 9.77
CA GLY A 83 -2.42 -6.58 8.70
C GLY A 83 -3.25 -5.51 7.99
N TYR A 84 -3.23 -4.26 8.43
CA TYR A 84 -4.07 -3.19 7.88
C TYR A 84 -3.60 -2.71 6.50
N THR A 85 -2.28 -2.71 6.26
CA THR A 85 -1.73 -2.26 4.98
C THR A 85 -1.58 -3.46 4.04
N ASN A 86 -2.54 -3.64 3.14
CA ASN A 86 -2.51 -4.70 2.14
C ASN A 86 -3.36 -4.38 0.90
N PHE A 87 -3.08 -5.09 -0.19
CA PHE A 87 -3.85 -5.05 -1.43
C PHE A 87 -4.49 -6.42 -1.73
N ASP A 88 -4.75 -7.25 -0.72
CA ASP A 88 -5.16 -8.65 -0.92
C ASP A 88 -6.67 -8.79 -1.20
N ASN A 89 -7.46 -7.89 -0.63
CA ASN A 89 -8.91 -7.84 -0.81
C ASN A 89 -9.32 -6.46 -1.30
N PHE A 90 -10.46 -6.39 -1.98
CA PHE A 90 -10.97 -5.13 -2.52
C PHE A 90 -11.11 -4.03 -1.47
N LEU A 91 -11.69 -4.32 -0.29
CA LEU A 91 -11.90 -3.29 0.73
C LEU A 91 -10.59 -2.79 1.36
N TRP A 92 -9.62 -3.68 1.59
CA TRP A 92 -8.30 -3.30 2.10
C TRP A 92 -7.48 -2.53 1.06
N SER A 93 -7.56 -2.95 -0.21
CA SER A 93 -7.01 -2.19 -1.32
C SER A 93 -7.65 -0.81 -1.43
N MET A 94 -8.97 -0.71 -1.25
CA MET A 94 -9.72 0.53 -1.23
C MET A 94 -9.25 1.46 -0.11
N LEU A 95 -9.08 0.94 1.11
CA LEU A 95 -8.59 1.71 2.26
C LEU A 95 -7.14 2.18 2.06
N THR A 96 -6.26 1.29 1.60
CA THR A 96 -4.85 1.66 1.33
C THR A 96 -4.77 2.67 0.18
N THR A 97 -5.60 2.54 -0.85
CA THR A 97 -5.66 3.51 -1.96
C THR A 97 -6.22 4.85 -1.50
N PHE A 98 -7.21 4.85 -0.61
CA PHE A 98 -7.71 6.09 0.03
C PHE A 98 -6.57 6.81 0.76
N GLN A 99 -5.79 6.07 1.56
CA GLN A 99 -4.61 6.59 2.25
C GLN A 99 -3.60 7.23 1.29
N LEU A 100 -3.38 6.62 0.11
CA LEU A 100 -2.53 7.20 -0.94
C LEU A 100 -3.10 8.49 -1.53
N ILE A 101 -4.40 8.56 -1.79
CA ILE A 101 -5.05 9.76 -2.34
C ILE A 101 -4.99 10.93 -1.34
N THR A 102 -5.17 10.66 -0.05
CA THR A 102 -5.12 11.70 0.99
C THR A 102 -3.70 12.10 1.39
N LEU A 103 -2.68 11.42 0.88
CA LEU A 103 -1.28 11.60 1.25
C LEU A 103 -1.02 11.44 2.76
N ASP A 104 -1.75 10.52 3.41
CA ASP A 104 -1.59 10.25 4.84
C ASP A 104 -0.62 9.10 5.07
N TYR A 105 0.61 9.40 5.53
CA TYR A 105 1.67 8.40 5.74
C TYR A 105 1.88 7.49 4.51
N TRP A 106 1.68 8.05 3.31
CA TRP A 106 1.70 7.35 2.03
C TRP A 106 3.10 6.87 1.67
N GLU A 107 4.14 7.55 2.15
CA GLU A 107 5.54 7.24 1.92
C GLU A 107 5.92 5.88 2.51
N ASN A 108 5.29 5.44 3.60
CA ASN A 108 5.51 4.10 4.12
C ASN A 108 4.98 3.05 3.14
N VAL A 109 3.74 3.20 2.67
CA VAL A 109 3.14 2.33 1.65
C VAL A 109 3.96 2.33 0.36
N TYR A 110 4.47 3.49 -0.05
CA TYR A 110 5.38 3.63 -1.18
C TYR A 110 6.66 2.81 -0.98
N ASN A 111 7.34 2.98 0.16
CA ASN A 111 8.61 2.30 0.44
C ASN A 111 8.47 0.78 0.52
N ILE A 112 7.39 0.28 1.14
CA ILE A 112 7.15 -1.17 1.23
C ILE A 112 6.82 -1.78 -0.13
N VAL A 113 5.99 -1.12 -0.95
CA VAL A 113 5.65 -1.62 -2.31
C VAL A 113 6.88 -1.58 -3.21
N LEU A 114 7.71 -0.54 -3.11
CA LEU A 114 8.97 -0.47 -3.87
C LEU A 114 9.94 -1.58 -3.46
N ALA A 115 9.99 -1.91 -2.16
CA ALA A 115 10.83 -2.98 -1.65
C ALA A 115 10.38 -4.38 -2.13
N THR A 116 9.07 -4.61 -2.31
CA THR A 116 8.55 -5.91 -2.76
C THR A 116 8.44 -6.03 -4.28
N CYS A 117 7.98 -4.99 -4.97
CA CYS A 117 7.61 -5.02 -6.39
C CYS A 117 8.62 -4.29 -7.29
N GLY A 118 9.62 -3.64 -6.70
CA GLY A 118 10.69 -2.95 -7.43
C GLY A 118 10.30 -1.60 -8.03
N PRO A 119 11.21 -0.97 -8.79
CA PRO A 119 11.12 0.44 -9.17
C PRO A 119 10.01 0.76 -10.19
N MET A 120 9.50 -0.23 -10.92
CA MET A 120 8.43 0.00 -11.90
C MET A 120 7.12 0.47 -11.23
N SER A 121 6.92 0.15 -9.95
CA SER A 121 5.79 0.61 -9.16
C SER A 121 5.72 2.14 -9.02
N VAL A 122 6.82 2.86 -9.20
CA VAL A 122 6.84 4.35 -9.15
C VAL A 122 5.86 4.97 -10.13
N ILE A 123 5.63 4.34 -11.30
CA ILE A 123 4.68 4.84 -12.30
C ILE A 123 3.25 4.83 -11.74
N PHE A 124 2.87 3.75 -11.05
CA PHE A 124 1.56 3.63 -10.41
C PHE A 124 1.36 4.72 -9.35
N PHE A 125 2.33 4.90 -8.44
CA PHE A 125 2.25 5.93 -7.41
C PHE A 125 2.20 7.34 -8.00
N THR A 126 2.96 7.59 -9.07
CA THR A 126 2.94 8.89 -9.76
C THR A 126 1.55 9.20 -10.31
N VAL A 127 0.90 8.23 -10.96
CA VAL A 127 -0.47 8.41 -11.49
C VAL A 127 -1.47 8.62 -10.35
N VAL A 128 -1.41 7.83 -9.28
CA VAL A 128 -2.36 7.94 -8.15
C VAL A 128 -2.17 9.24 -7.38
N VAL A 129 -0.94 9.67 -7.11
CA VAL A 129 -0.68 10.92 -6.39
C VAL A 129 -1.01 12.14 -7.26
N PHE A 130 -0.63 12.13 -8.53
CA PHE A 130 -0.89 13.26 -9.43
C PHE A 130 -2.40 13.41 -9.74
N PHE A 131 -3.06 12.34 -10.18
CA PHE A 131 -4.48 12.40 -10.54
C PHE A 131 -5.43 12.21 -9.36
N GLY A 132 -5.00 11.54 -8.28
CA GLY A 132 -5.81 11.40 -7.07
C GLY A 132 -5.72 12.65 -6.21
N SER A 133 -4.55 12.94 -5.66
CA SER A 133 -4.39 13.98 -4.63
C SER A 133 -4.58 15.39 -5.18
N PHE A 134 -3.91 15.74 -6.28
CA PHE A 134 -4.05 17.11 -6.82
C PHE A 134 -5.43 17.37 -7.42
N TYR A 135 -6.01 16.42 -8.15
CA TYR A 135 -7.29 16.67 -8.81
C TYR A 135 -8.48 16.54 -7.85
N LEU A 136 -8.53 15.49 -7.01
CA LEU A 136 -9.70 15.26 -6.16
C LEU A 136 -9.77 16.22 -4.97
N ILE A 137 -8.63 16.60 -4.37
CA ILE A 137 -8.62 17.58 -3.26
C ILE A 137 -9.00 18.97 -3.79
N ASN A 138 -8.43 19.39 -4.92
CA ASN A 138 -8.78 20.70 -5.50
C ASN A 138 -10.25 20.77 -5.94
N LEU A 139 -10.81 19.66 -6.46
CA LEU A 139 -12.23 19.60 -6.79
C LEU A 139 -13.10 19.69 -5.53
N MET A 140 -12.71 19.02 -4.43
CA MET A 140 -13.42 19.12 -3.15
C MET A 140 -13.37 20.56 -2.60
N LEU A 141 -12.19 21.19 -2.61
CA LEU A 141 -12.03 22.58 -2.17
C LEU A 141 -12.86 23.55 -3.02
N ALA A 142 -12.92 23.36 -4.34
CA ALA A 142 -13.72 24.18 -5.23
C ALA A 142 -15.22 24.05 -4.94
N VAL A 143 -15.74 22.83 -4.75
CA VAL A 143 -17.16 22.61 -4.42
C VAL A 143 -17.52 23.24 -3.07
N VAL A 144 -16.65 23.07 -2.07
CA VAL A 144 -16.84 23.65 -0.75
C VAL A 144 -16.86 25.19 -0.83
N ALA A 145 -15.95 25.79 -1.58
CA ALA A 145 -15.92 27.24 -1.79
C ALA A 145 -17.20 27.76 -2.46
N LEU A 146 -17.67 27.11 -3.52
CA LEU A 146 -18.91 27.49 -4.22
C LEU A 146 -20.13 27.43 -3.29
N SER A 147 -20.25 26.38 -2.47
CA SER A 147 -21.35 26.29 -1.50
C SER A 147 -21.27 27.35 -0.40
N TYR A 148 -20.06 27.72 0.03
CA TYR A 148 -19.90 28.80 1.01
C TYR A 148 -20.26 30.17 0.42
N GLU A 149 -19.97 30.39 -0.86
CA GLU A 149 -20.33 31.62 -1.57
C GLU A 149 -21.86 31.75 -1.70
N GLU A 150 -22.54 30.66 -2.10
CA GLU A 150 -24.01 30.61 -2.21
C GLU A 150 -24.71 30.90 -0.87
N GLU A 151 -24.24 30.30 0.23
CA GLU A 151 -24.79 30.55 1.58
C GLU A 151 -24.50 31.98 2.07
N ALA A 152 -23.33 32.54 1.74
CA ALA A 152 -22.98 33.90 2.10
C ALA A 152 -23.86 34.94 1.37
N GLU A 153 -24.18 34.71 0.11
CA GLU A 153 -25.12 35.54 -0.66
C GLU A 153 -26.54 35.49 -0.04
N ILE A 154 -27.06 34.30 0.28
CA ILE A 154 -28.37 34.14 0.92
C ILE A 154 -28.43 34.87 2.27
N THR A 155 -27.35 34.83 3.05
CA THR A 155 -27.31 35.50 4.37
C THR A 155 -27.25 37.03 4.25
N GLN A 156 -26.78 37.58 3.13
CA GLN A 156 -26.73 39.03 2.88
C GLN A 156 -28.07 39.61 2.39
N GLU A 157 -28.96 38.80 1.83
CA GLU A 157 -30.29 39.22 1.38
C GLU A 157 -31.36 39.26 2.50
N VAL A 158 -31.02 38.77 3.70
CA VAL A 158 -31.88 38.76 4.91
C VAL A 158 -31.51 39.89 5.85
#